data_AF-I0IQ09-F1
#
_entry.id   AF-I0IQ09-F1
#
_cell.length_a   1.000
_cell.length_b   1.000
_cell.length_c   1.000
_cell.angle_alpha   90.00
_cell.angle_beta   90.00
_cell.angle_gamma   90.00
#
_symmetry.space_group_name_H-M   'P 1'
#
loop_
_entity.id
_entity.type
_entity.pdbx_description
1 polymer ?
#
loop_
_entity_poly.entity_id
_entity_poly.type
_entity_poly.pdbx_seq_one_letter_code
_entity_poly.pdbx_strand_id
1 'polypeptide(L)'
;MEENKGIGELFDEAETFRLTGKLIDAIALYRQILIRIPNAPMVLRRLAECLIEKGVPQEAISALEDAIRLDPEEPSQYHTLAGALRGRGRMNDALLIYRKAVDRSPGNITYLVDLAWCMADIGAMGKDRTLQEKALEVLTKAHEINDRDPGIWDGLAGIYKDLGNREKAIECVRKALELDPYDTDRIELLERLSMQKATNN
;
A
#
# COMPACT_ATOMS: atom_id res chain seq x y z
N MET A 1 -35.90 -3.35 18.41
CA MET A 1 -35.78 -1.88 18.39
C MET A 1 -34.40 -1.53 17.85
N GLU A 2 -34.16 -1.73 16.55
CA GLU A 2 -33.01 -1.13 15.83
C GLU A 2 -33.52 0.15 15.15
N GLU A 3 -34.14 1.03 15.92
CA GLU A 3 -34.67 2.28 15.40
C GLU A 3 -33.52 3.27 15.20
N ASN A 4 -33.13 3.40 13.92
CA ASN A 4 -32.63 4.62 13.31
C ASN A 4 -31.32 5.20 13.89
N LYS A 5 -30.27 4.38 14.02
CA LYS A 5 -28.91 4.92 14.13
C LYS A 5 -28.66 5.91 12.97
N GLY A 6 -28.07 7.06 13.29
CA GLY A 6 -27.68 8.05 12.30
C GLY A 6 -26.65 7.47 11.33
N ILE A 7 -26.56 8.00 10.11
CA ILE A 7 -25.56 7.53 9.13
C ILE A 7 -24.14 7.77 9.64
N GLY A 8 -23.91 8.87 10.37
CA GLY A 8 -22.63 9.13 11.06
C GLY A 8 -22.34 8.08 12.13
N GLU A 9 -23.33 7.73 12.97
CA GLU A 9 -23.15 6.71 14.01
C GLU A 9 -22.85 5.32 13.43
N LEU A 10 -23.54 4.95 12.34
CA LEU A 10 -23.25 3.70 11.61
C LEU A 10 -21.83 3.71 11.03
N PHE A 11 -21.37 4.86 10.54
CA PHE A 11 -20.04 4.99 9.98
C PHE A 11 -18.96 4.89 11.06
N ASP A 12 -19.12 5.56 12.19
CA ASP A 12 -18.19 5.52 13.31
C ASP A 12 -18.09 4.12 13.92
N GLU A 13 -19.23 3.41 14.01
CA GLU A 13 -19.27 2.01 14.44
C GLU A 13 -18.59 1.09 13.42
N ALA A 14 -18.79 1.32 12.11
CA ALA A 14 -18.11 0.57 11.05
C ALA A 14 -16.58 0.77 11.10
N GLU A 15 -16.11 2.01 11.31
CA GLU A 15 -14.68 2.29 11.49
C GLU A 15 -14.12 1.62 12.75
N THR A 16 -14.88 1.62 13.85
CA THR A 16 -14.48 0.91 15.08
C THR A 16 -14.33 -0.59 14.81
N PHE A 17 -15.27 -1.20 14.10
CA PHE A 17 -15.17 -2.61 13.71
C PHE A 17 -14.01 -2.88 12.76
N ARG A 18 -13.76 -1.99 11.80
CA ARG A 18 -12.60 -2.10 10.90
C ARG A 18 -11.28 -2.04 11.67
N LEU A 19 -11.12 -1.06 12.55
CA LEU A 19 -9.90 -0.89 13.36
C LEU A 19 -9.69 -2.01 14.39
N THR A 20 -10.77 -2.67 14.83
CA THR A 20 -10.68 -3.82 15.75
C THR A 20 -10.62 -5.17 15.03
N GLY A 21 -10.50 -5.19 13.69
CA GLY A 21 -10.40 -6.41 12.89
C GLY A 21 -11.72 -7.19 12.74
N LYS A 22 -12.84 -6.64 13.21
CA LYS A 22 -14.19 -7.20 13.05
C LYS A 22 -14.74 -6.89 11.66
N LEU A 23 -14.03 -7.35 10.64
CA LEU A 23 -14.26 -6.97 9.26
C LEU A 23 -15.65 -7.36 8.72
N ILE A 24 -16.24 -8.46 9.20
CA ILE A 24 -17.59 -8.88 8.76
C ILE A 24 -18.64 -7.86 9.21
N ASP A 25 -18.55 -7.42 10.47
CA ASP A 25 -19.47 -6.45 11.05
C ASP A 25 -19.29 -5.07 10.38
N ALA A 26 -18.04 -4.67 10.13
CA ALA A 26 -17.73 -3.44 9.38
C ALA A 26 -18.33 -3.47 7.96
N ILE A 27 -18.16 -4.57 7.21
CA ILE A 27 -18.74 -4.75 5.87
C ILE A 27 -20.27 -4.65 5.91
N ALA A 28 -20.90 -5.28 6.91
CA ALA A 28 -22.36 -5.23 7.06
C ALA A 28 -22.84 -3.79 7.27
N LEU A 29 -22.17 -3.02 8.13
CA LEU A 29 -22.51 -1.62 8.37
C LEU A 29 -22.26 -0.72 7.16
N TYR A 30 -21.13 -0.86 6.45
CA TYR A 30 -20.90 -0.09 5.22
C TYR A 30 -21.95 -0.39 4.15
N ARG A 31 -22.36 -1.65 3.99
CA ARG A 31 -23.46 -2.01 3.07
C ARG A 31 -24.80 -1.39 3.51
N GLN A 32 -25.09 -1.35 4.81
CA GLN A 32 -26.29 -0.65 5.32
C GLN A 32 -26.25 0.85 5.02
N ILE A 33 -25.08 1.49 5.17
CA ILE A 33 -24.89 2.90 4.82
C ILE A 33 -25.12 3.10 3.33
N LEU A 34 -24.59 2.23 2.46
CA LEU A 34 -24.75 2.33 1.01
C LEU A 34 -26.18 2.09 0.53
N ILE A 35 -27.00 1.32 1.26
CA ILE A 35 -28.45 1.23 0.98
C ILE A 35 -29.13 2.59 1.18
N ARG A 36 -28.69 3.38 2.18
CA ARG A 36 -29.24 4.70 2.51
C ARG A 36 -28.62 5.82 1.68
N ILE A 37 -27.33 5.72 1.36
CA ILE A 37 -26.56 6.65 0.53
C ILE A 37 -25.77 5.86 -0.51
N PRO A 38 -26.37 5.52 -1.66
CA PRO A 38 -25.71 4.72 -2.69
C PRO A 38 -24.47 5.38 -3.32
N ASN A 39 -24.41 6.72 -3.31
CA ASN A 39 -23.37 7.51 -3.94
C ASN A 39 -22.37 8.06 -2.91
N ALA A 40 -21.78 7.19 -2.10
CA ALA A 40 -20.82 7.56 -1.06
C ALA A 40 -19.43 6.97 -1.37
N PRO A 41 -18.58 7.67 -2.15
CA PRO A 41 -17.28 7.14 -2.60
C PRO A 41 -16.34 6.78 -1.45
N MET A 42 -16.34 7.57 -0.38
CA MET A 42 -15.58 7.26 0.83
C MET A 42 -16.02 5.92 1.46
N VAL A 43 -17.33 5.67 1.54
CA VAL A 43 -17.88 4.44 2.12
C VAL A 43 -17.59 3.24 1.22
N LEU A 44 -17.67 3.41 -0.11
CA LEU A 44 -17.26 2.40 -1.08
C LEU A 44 -15.78 2.03 -0.94
N ARG A 45 -14.89 3.01 -0.78
CA ARG A 45 -13.46 2.75 -0.51
C ARG A 45 -13.25 1.99 0.79
N ARG A 46 -13.91 2.39 1.89
CA ARG A 46 -13.81 1.71 3.18
C ARG A 46 -14.33 0.27 3.14
N LEU A 47 -15.45 0.06 2.45
CA LEU A 47 -15.97 -1.28 2.17
C LEU A 47 -14.93 -2.13 1.41
N ALA A 48 -14.32 -1.55 0.37
CA ALA A 48 -13.30 -2.23 -0.42
C ALA A 48 -12.06 -2.61 0.39
N GLU A 49 -11.57 -1.73 1.28
CA GLU A 49 -10.46 -2.05 2.20
C GLU A 49 -10.77 -3.29 3.04
N CYS A 50 -11.95 -3.34 3.66
CA CYS A 50 -12.38 -4.52 4.43
C CYS A 50 -12.52 -5.78 3.56
N LEU A 51 -13.02 -5.65 2.33
CA LEU A 51 -13.17 -6.77 1.40
C LEU A 51 -11.82 -7.32 0.94
N ILE A 52 -10.82 -6.47 0.74
CA ILE A 52 -9.44 -6.89 0.44
C ILE A 52 -8.88 -7.72 1.59
N GLU A 53 -8.98 -7.22 2.83
CA GLU A 53 -8.50 -7.93 4.02
C GLU A 53 -9.24 -9.25 4.26
N LYS A 54 -10.53 -9.33 3.89
CA LYS A 54 -11.31 -10.57 3.92
C LYS A 54 -11.01 -11.56 2.78
N GLY A 55 -10.18 -11.19 1.81
CA GLY A 55 -9.87 -12.05 0.67
C GLY A 55 -10.98 -12.11 -0.38
N VAL A 56 -11.81 -11.05 -0.48
CA VAL A 56 -12.83 -10.87 -1.54
C VAL A 56 -12.46 -9.72 -2.50
N PRO A 57 -11.29 -9.79 -3.17
CA PRO A 57 -10.72 -8.66 -3.91
C PRO A 57 -11.51 -8.27 -5.17
N GLN A 58 -12.30 -9.17 -5.75
CA GLN A 58 -13.07 -8.85 -6.95
C GLN A 58 -14.22 -7.86 -6.64
N GLU A 59 -14.92 -8.06 -5.52
CA GLU A 59 -15.96 -7.12 -5.05
C GLU A 59 -15.33 -5.79 -4.65
N ALA A 60 -14.15 -5.83 -4.01
CA ALA A 60 -13.40 -4.63 -3.66
C ALA A 60 -13.03 -3.78 -4.89
N ILE A 61 -12.53 -4.41 -5.96
CA ILE A 61 -12.21 -3.72 -7.22
C ILE A 61 -13.45 -3.03 -7.80
N SER A 62 -14.59 -3.73 -7.87
CA SER A 62 -15.84 -3.14 -8.36
C SER A 62 -16.29 -1.93 -7.52
N ALA A 63 -16.20 -2.03 -6.18
CA ALA A 63 -16.55 -0.92 -5.30
C ALA A 63 -15.61 0.29 -5.48
N LEU A 64 -14.32 0.05 -5.73
CA LEU A 64 -13.33 1.11 -5.99
C LEU A 64 -13.51 1.76 -7.36
N GLU A 65 -13.86 0.99 -8.39
CA GLU A 65 -14.21 1.52 -9.71
C GLU A 65 -15.45 2.44 -9.62
N ASP A 66 -16.45 2.05 -8.82
CA ASP A 66 -17.59 2.91 -8.53
C ASP A 66 -17.22 4.15 -7.70
N ALA A 67 -16.36 4.02 -6.70
CA ALA A 67 -15.86 5.15 -5.92
C ALA A 67 -15.16 6.19 -6.82
N ILE A 68 -14.25 5.73 -7.70
CA ILE A 68 -13.52 6.57 -8.65
C ILE A 68 -14.46 7.25 -9.65
N ARG A 69 -15.51 6.54 -10.10
CA ARG A 69 -16.52 7.11 -10.99
C ARG A 69 -17.32 8.24 -10.32
N LEU A 70 -17.55 8.14 -9.01
CA LEU A 70 -18.28 9.13 -8.23
C LEU A 70 -17.39 10.32 -7.82
N ASP A 71 -16.12 10.09 -7.55
CA ASP A 71 -15.16 11.12 -7.15
C ASP A 71 -13.75 10.87 -7.74
N PRO A 72 -13.52 11.29 -8.99
CA PRO A 72 -12.27 10.98 -9.71
C PRO A 72 -11.06 11.81 -9.26
N GLU A 73 -11.21 12.76 -8.34
CA GLU A 73 -10.12 13.59 -7.85
C GLU A 73 -9.48 13.05 -6.58
N GLU A 74 -10.16 12.14 -5.88
CA GLU A 74 -9.68 11.59 -4.61
C GLU A 74 -8.58 10.52 -4.83
N PRO A 75 -7.32 10.83 -4.47
CA PRO A 75 -6.18 9.96 -4.78
C PRO A 75 -6.20 8.64 -4.00
N SER A 76 -6.79 8.62 -2.80
CA SER A 76 -6.82 7.40 -1.96
C SER A 76 -7.54 6.24 -2.64
N GLN A 77 -8.54 6.52 -3.47
CA GLN A 77 -9.30 5.48 -4.18
C GLN A 77 -8.45 4.78 -5.25
N TYR A 78 -7.62 5.55 -5.98
CA TYR A 78 -6.65 5.00 -6.93
C TYR A 78 -5.59 4.17 -6.20
N HIS A 79 -5.06 4.67 -5.09
CA HIS A 79 -4.07 3.94 -4.30
C HIS A 79 -4.62 2.60 -3.79
N THR A 80 -5.81 2.57 -3.19
CA THR A 80 -6.44 1.32 -2.75
C THR A 80 -6.71 0.37 -3.91
N LEU A 81 -7.17 0.87 -5.06
CA LEU A 81 -7.40 0.05 -6.26
C LEU A 81 -6.10 -0.57 -6.78
N ALA A 82 -5.03 0.22 -6.83
CA ALA A 82 -3.72 -0.27 -7.25
C ALA A 82 -3.20 -1.36 -6.29
N GLY A 83 -3.37 -1.18 -4.98
CA GLY A 83 -3.08 -2.21 -3.97
C GLY A 83 -3.85 -3.51 -4.21
N ALA A 84 -5.16 -3.41 -4.46
CA ALA A 84 -6.02 -4.56 -4.77
C ALA A 84 -5.57 -5.30 -6.04
N LEU A 85 -5.23 -4.56 -7.11
CA LEU A 85 -4.74 -5.13 -8.36
C LEU A 85 -3.37 -5.80 -8.18
N ARG A 86 -2.46 -5.18 -7.42
CA ARG A 86 -1.14 -5.75 -7.08
C ARG A 86 -1.30 -7.07 -6.31
N GLY A 87 -2.15 -7.10 -5.29
CA GLY A 87 -2.47 -8.32 -4.54
C GLY A 87 -3.07 -9.46 -5.38
N ARG A 88 -3.66 -9.13 -6.54
CA ARG A 88 -4.16 -10.10 -7.54
C ARG A 88 -3.15 -10.50 -8.59
N GLY A 89 -1.91 -10.02 -8.50
CA GLY A 89 -0.87 -10.26 -9.50
C GLY A 89 -1.04 -9.46 -10.79
N ARG A 90 -2.02 -8.54 -10.88
CA ARG A 90 -2.21 -7.64 -12.03
C ARG A 90 -1.26 -6.46 -11.96
N MET A 91 0.05 -6.76 -11.95
CA MET A 91 1.11 -5.78 -11.63
C MET A 91 1.14 -4.60 -12.60
N ASN A 92 1.02 -4.83 -13.91
CA ASN A 92 1.04 -3.74 -14.91
C ASN A 92 -0.17 -2.80 -14.76
N ASP A 93 -1.34 -3.35 -14.45
CA ASP A 93 -2.54 -2.54 -14.20
C ASP A 93 -2.39 -1.74 -12.90
N ALA A 94 -1.88 -2.38 -11.84
CA ALA A 94 -1.57 -1.71 -10.57
C ALA A 94 -0.59 -0.54 -10.78
N LEU A 95 0.47 -0.72 -11.57
CA LEU A 95 1.43 0.33 -11.89
C LEU A 95 0.76 1.55 -12.54
N LEU A 96 -0.13 1.33 -13.51
CA LEU A 96 -0.86 2.42 -14.16
C LEU A 96 -1.75 3.18 -13.16
N ILE A 97 -2.41 2.47 -12.25
CA ILE A 97 -3.30 3.08 -11.26
C ILE A 97 -2.51 3.78 -10.14
N TYR A 98 -1.40 3.22 -9.67
CA TYR A 98 -0.51 3.89 -8.70
C TYR A 98 0.00 5.22 -9.24
N ARG A 99 0.36 5.29 -10.53
CA ARG A 99 0.74 6.56 -11.16
C ARG A 99 -0.38 7.59 -11.07
N LYS A 100 -1.64 7.21 -11.28
CA LYS A 100 -2.78 8.13 -11.13
C LYS A 100 -2.95 8.66 -9.71
N ALA A 101 -2.65 7.85 -8.69
CA ALA A 101 -2.67 8.27 -7.29
C ALA A 101 -1.56 9.29 -6.99
N VAL A 102 -0.33 9.01 -7.47
CA VAL A 102 0.82 9.91 -7.32
C VAL A 102 0.63 11.20 -8.11
N ASP A 103 0.10 11.16 -9.33
CA ASP A 103 -0.15 12.36 -10.14
C ASP A 103 -1.11 13.35 -9.45
N ARG A 104 -2.08 12.82 -8.69
CA ARG A 104 -3.04 13.62 -7.89
C ARG A 104 -2.48 14.08 -6.56
N SER A 105 -1.57 13.30 -5.96
CA SER A 105 -0.95 13.63 -4.67
C SER A 105 0.57 13.37 -4.73
N PRO A 106 1.33 14.22 -5.43
CA PRO A 106 2.74 13.96 -5.71
C PRO A 106 3.64 14.03 -4.46
N GLY A 107 3.15 14.64 -3.38
CA GLY A 107 3.85 14.71 -2.09
C GLY A 107 3.51 13.59 -1.12
N ASN A 108 2.62 12.65 -1.47
CA ASN A 108 2.24 11.57 -0.57
C ASN A 108 3.29 10.45 -0.60
N ILE A 109 4.06 10.34 0.50
CA ILE A 109 5.17 9.39 0.63
C ILE A 109 4.70 7.96 0.50
N THR A 110 3.58 7.58 1.13
CA THR A 110 3.02 6.23 1.03
C THR A 110 2.75 5.84 -0.42
N TYR A 111 2.19 6.76 -1.22
CA TYR A 111 1.89 6.49 -2.62
C TYR A 111 3.15 6.36 -3.47
N LEU A 112 4.18 7.16 -3.19
CA LEU A 112 5.49 7.07 -3.84
C LEU A 112 6.19 5.74 -3.51
N VAL A 113 6.18 5.34 -2.23
CA VAL A 113 6.77 4.09 -1.76
C VAL A 113 6.08 2.89 -2.42
N ASP A 114 4.75 2.84 -2.41
CA ASP A 114 4.01 1.72 -3.00
C ASP A 114 4.13 1.66 -4.54
N LEU A 115 4.18 2.81 -5.20
CA LEU A 115 4.49 2.90 -6.63
C LEU A 115 5.89 2.32 -6.92
N ALA A 116 6.89 2.70 -6.12
CA ALA A 116 8.26 2.23 -6.29
C ALA A 116 8.36 0.71 -6.04
N TRP A 117 7.68 0.18 -5.02
CA TRP A 117 7.59 -1.26 -4.80
C TRP A 117 6.98 -1.99 -5.99
N CYS A 118 5.88 -1.48 -6.54
CA CYS A 118 5.25 -2.07 -7.72
C CYS A 118 6.18 -2.06 -8.94
N MET A 119 6.90 -0.95 -9.18
CA MET A 119 7.90 -0.85 -10.24
C MET A 119 9.06 -1.83 -10.03
N ALA A 120 9.55 -1.95 -8.80
CA ALA A 120 10.62 -2.87 -8.42
C ALA A 120 10.24 -4.32 -8.67
N ASP A 121 9.03 -4.73 -8.25
CA ASP A 121 8.51 -6.08 -8.44
C ASP A 121 8.43 -6.43 -9.94
N ILE A 122 7.84 -5.53 -10.75
CA ILE A 122 7.75 -5.72 -12.20
C ILE A 122 9.15 -5.80 -12.82
N GLY A 123 10.05 -4.91 -12.41
CA GLY A 123 11.42 -4.87 -12.90
C GLY A 123 12.19 -6.14 -12.55
N ALA A 124 12.05 -6.66 -11.33
CA ALA A 124 12.67 -7.91 -10.91
C ALA A 124 12.11 -9.11 -11.69
N MET A 125 10.79 -9.20 -11.86
CA MET A 125 10.14 -10.28 -12.62
C MET A 125 10.53 -10.26 -14.10
N GLY A 126 10.59 -9.08 -14.72
CA GLY A 126 10.95 -8.90 -16.12
C GLY A 126 12.47 -8.82 -16.38
N LYS A 127 13.29 -8.82 -15.32
CA LYS A 127 14.72 -8.48 -15.37
C LYS A 127 14.99 -7.11 -16.02
N ASP A 128 14.06 -6.18 -15.87
CA ASP A 128 14.17 -4.81 -16.37
C ASP A 128 14.83 -3.91 -15.31
N ARG A 129 16.15 -3.75 -15.45
CA ARG A 129 16.95 -2.88 -14.58
C ARG A 129 16.56 -1.41 -14.70
N THR A 130 16.11 -0.97 -15.88
CA THR A 130 15.69 0.43 -16.08
C THR A 130 14.49 0.76 -15.20
N LEU A 131 13.56 -0.18 -15.06
CA LEU A 131 12.40 0.03 -14.21
C LEU A 131 12.77 0.03 -12.72
N GLN A 132 13.73 -0.81 -12.31
CA GLN A 132 14.27 -0.81 -10.95
C GLN A 132 15.03 0.49 -10.63
N GLU A 133 15.80 1.03 -11.57
CA GLU A 133 16.46 2.34 -11.44
C GLU A 133 15.44 3.47 -11.29
N LYS A 134 14.37 3.48 -12.09
CA LYS A 134 13.26 4.43 -11.92
C LYS A 134 12.56 4.29 -10.57
N ALA A 135 12.47 3.08 -10.01
CA ALA A 135 11.92 2.88 -8.67
C ALA A 135 12.81 3.52 -7.59
N LEU A 136 14.15 3.42 -7.72
CA LEU A 136 15.10 4.12 -6.84
C LEU A 136 14.94 5.65 -6.94
N GLU A 137 14.73 6.19 -8.14
CA GLU A 137 14.49 7.63 -8.32
C GLU A 137 13.21 8.09 -7.59
N VAL A 138 12.13 7.30 -7.66
CA VAL A 138 10.87 7.60 -6.97
C VAL A 138 11.08 7.60 -5.45
N LEU A 139 11.80 6.63 -4.90
CA LEU A 139 12.12 6.58 -3.47
C LEU A 139 13.06 7.70 -3.03
N THR A 140 13.97 8.13 -3.92
CA THR A 140 14.83 9.30 -3.65
C THR A 140 13.99 10.56 -3.51
N LYS A 141 12.98 10.76 -4.37
CA LYS A 141 12.03 11.87 -4.22
C LYS A 141 11.22 11.77 -2.93
N ALA A 142 10.78 10.56 -2.55
CA ALA A 142 10.09 10.35 -1.28
C ALA A 142 10.97 10.75 -0.09
N HIS A 143 12.27 10.40 -0.14
CA HIS A 143 13.26 10.78 0.87
C HIS A 143 13.49 12.29 0.96
N GLU A 144 13.51 12.99 -0.18
CA GLU A 144 13.63 14.45 -0.22
C GLU A 144 12.43 15.17 0.42
N ILE A 145 11.24 14.55 0.39
CA ILE A 145 10.02 15.08 1.03
C ILE A 145 10.07 14.86 2.54
N ASN A 146 10.46 13.66 2.98
CA ASN A 146 10.61 13.31 4.38
C ASN A 146 11.65 12.20 4.54
N ASP A 147 12.67 12.48 5.34
CA ASP A 147 13.76 11.55 5.61
C ASP A 147 13.48 10.57 6.75
N ARG A 148 12.33 10.71 7.43
CA ARG A 148 11.96 9.95 8.64
C ARG A 148 10.92 8.85 8.44
N ASP A 149 10.56 8.52 7.21
CA ASP A 149 9.70 7.37 6.94
C ASP A 149 10.55 6.11 6.72
N PRO A 150 10.50 5.10 7.63
CA PRO A 150 11.26 3.86 7.48
C PRO A 150 10.92 3.09 6.20
N GLY A 151 9.69 3.22 5.68
CA GLY A 151 9.22 2.52 4.49
C GLY A 151 9.98 2.91 3.22
N ILE A 152 10.56 4.12 3.18
CA ILE A 152 11.44 4.55 2.09
C ILE A 152 12.71 3.70 2.07
N TRP A 153 13.33 3.51 3.23
CA TRP A 153 14.53 2.71 3.39
C TRP A 153 14.26 1.21 3.15
N ASP A 154 13.08 0.72 3.54
CA ASP A 154 12.65 -0.65 3.23
C ASP A 154 12.55 -0.85 1.70
N GLY A 155 11.94 0.11 0.99
CA GLY A 155 11.88 0.12 -0.48
C GLY A 155 13.25 0.08 -1.14
N LEU A 156 14.16 0.94 -0.69
CA LEU A 156 15.53 1.01 -1.20
C LEU A 156 16.28 -0.30 -0.93
N ALA A 157 16.14 -0.86 0.28
CA ALA A 157 16.76 -2.12 0.66
C ALA A 157 16.27 -3.27 -0.22
N GLY A 158 14.96 -3.34 -0.48
CA GLY A 158 14.35 -4.34 -1.37
C GLY A 158 14.94 -4.28 -2.78
N ILE A 159 14.97 -3.09 -3.39
CA ILE A 159 15.49 -2.90 -4.75
C ILE A 159 16.99 -3.21 -4.82
N TYR A 160 17.80 -2.72 -3.87
CA TYR A 160 19.24 -3.01 -3.87
C TYR A 160 19.54 -4.49 -3.69
N LYS A 161 18.76 -5.19 -2.88
CA LYS A 161 18.85 -6.65 -2.73
C LYS A 161 18.56 -7.35 -4.07
N ASP A 162 17.51 -6.94 -4.79
CA ASP A 162 17.14 -7.55 -6.07
C ASP A 162 18.14 -7.22 -7.20
N LEU A 163 18.81 -6.08 -7.12
CA LEU A 163 19.93 -5.71 -7.98
C LEU A 163 21.24 -6.44 -7.62
N GLY A 164 21.25 -7.24 -6.56
CA GLY A 164 22.44 -7.93 -6.04
C GLY A 164 23.43 -7.02 -5.32
N ASN A 165 23.08 -5.76 -5.05
CA ASN A 165 23.90 -4.83 -4.29
C ASN A 165 23.60 -4.97 -2.79
N ARG A 166 24.13 -6.06 -2.21
CA ARG A 166 23.89 -6.44 -0.83
C ARG A 166 24.38 -5.40 0.17
N GLU A 167 25.54 -4.80 -0.06
CA GLU A 167 26.13 -3.79 0.82
C GLU A 167 25.19 -2.58 0.99
N LYS A 168 24.65 -2.06 -0.12
CA LYS A 168 23.68 -0.97 -0.06
C LYS A 168 22.36 -1.40 0.57
N ALA A 169 21.91 -2.63 0.34
CA ALA A 169 20.72 -3.14 1.00
C ALA A 169 20.88 -3.15 2.53
N ILE A 170 22.02 -3.63 3.04
CA ILE A 170 22.35 -3.61 4.47
C ILE A 170 22.37 -2.18 5.02
N GLU A 171 22.97 -1.23 4.30
CA GLU A 171 23.00 0.18 4.71
C GLU A 171 21.58 0.75 4.83
N CYS A 172 20.71 0.47 3.86
CA CYS A 172 19.32 0.93 3.90
C CYS A 172 18.56 0.32 5.08
N VAL A 173 18.68 -0.99 5.32
CA VAL A 173 18.03 -1.63 6.49
C VAL A 173 18.51 -1.03 7.80
N ARG A 174 19.80 -0.70 7.93
CA ARG A 174 20.32 0.00 9.12
C ARG A 174 19.69 1.37 9.31
N LYS A 175 19.55 2.16 8.24
CA LYS A 175 18.87 3.47 8.32
C LYS A 175 17.38 3.34 8.68
N ALA A 176 16.70 2.31 8.18
CA ALA A 176 15.34 2.00 8.61
C ALA A 176 15.27 1.70 10.12
N LEU A 177 16.23 0.92 10.64
CA LEU A 177 16.34 0.58 12.07
C LEU A 177 16.78 1.77 12.94
N GLU A 178 17.49 2.76 12.41
CA GLU A 178 17.78 4.00 13.15
C GLU A 178 16.49 4.78 13.46
N LEU A 179 15.49 4.69 12.57
CA LEU A 179 14.19 5.34 12.73
C LEU A 179 13.22 4.49 13.58
N ASP A 180 13.30 3.17 13.46
CA ASP A 180 12.49 2.23 14.23
C ASP A 180 13.34 1.03 14.71
N PRO A 181 13.99 1.16 15.89
CA PRO A 181 14.99 0.19 16.36
C PRO A 181 14.45 -1.17 16.80
N TYR A 182 13.13 -1.30 16.96
CA TYR A 182 12.51 -2.50 17.54
C TYR A 182 11.73 -3.32 16.51
N ASP A 183 11.79 -2.94 15.24
CA ASP A 183 11.18 -3.70 14.14
C ASP A 183 11.90 -5.05 13.96
N THR A 184 11.23 -6.12 14.36
CA THR A 184 11.78 -7.48 14.31
C THR A 184 12.05 -7.95 12.89
N ASP A 185 11.21 -7.56 11.92
CA ASP A 185 11.33 -7.99 10.54
C ASP A 185 12.59 -7.39 9.89
N ARG A 186 12.88 -6.13 10.19
CA ARG A 186 14.11 -5.44 9.76
C ARG A 186 15.35 -6.02 10.42
N ILE A 187 15.29 -6.36 11.70
CA ILE A 187 16.40 -7.03 12.41
C ILE A 187 16.71 -8.38 11.75
N GLU A 188 15.70 -9.23 11.55
CA GLU A 188 15.85 -10.52 10.88
C GLU A 188 16.37 -10.38 9.45
N LEU A 189 15.87 -9.39 8.70
CA LEU A 189 16.35 -9.08 7.37
C LEU A 189 17.84 -8.69 7.37
N LEU A 190 18.26 -7.84 8.31
CA LEU A 190 19.64 -7.42 8.47
C LEU A 190 20.56 -8.61 8.80
N GLU A 191 20.15 -9.49 9.70
CA GLU A 191 20.88 -10.70 10.07
C GLU A 191 21.06 -11.62 8.86
N ARG A 192 19.98 -11.92 8.14
CA ARG A 192 20.02 -12.73 6.91
C ARG A 192 20.92 -12.11 5.84
N LEU A 193 20.83 -10.78 5.67
CA LEU A 193 21.72 -10.01 4.79
C LEU A 193 23.16 -9.87 5.34
N SER A 194 23.44 -10.23 6.59
CA SER A 194 24.81 -10.24 7.11
C SER A 194 25.43 -11.64 7.03
N MET A 195 24.64 -12.69 7.27
CA MET A 195 25.13 -14.08 7.37
C MET A 195 25.54 -14.72 6.04
N GLN A 196 24.88 -14.45 4.92
CA GLN A 196 25.30 -15.05 3.62
C GLN A 196 26.65 -14.52 3.10
N LYS A 197 27.29 -13.58 3.81
CA LYS A 197 28.68 -13.18 3.58
C LYS A 197 29.68 -14.20 4.15
N ALA A 198 29.28 -15.01 5.13
CA ALA A 198 30.16 -15.94 5.85
C ALA A 198 30.33 -17.30 5.15
N THR A 199 29.54 -17.63 4.13
CA THR A 199 29.59 -18.94 3.46
C THR A 199 30.41 -18.97 2.16
N ASN A 200 30.96 -17.83 1.72
CA ASN A 200 31.71 -17.70 0.46
C ASN A 200 33.20 -17.39 0.66
N ASN A 201 33.81 -17.83 1.77
CA ASN A 201 35.24 -17.68 2.02
C ASN A 201 35.89 -19.01 2.38
#